data_AF-A0AAW0XU12-F1
#
_entry.id   AF-A0AAW0XU12-F1
#
_cell.length_a   1.000
_cell.length_b   1.000
_cell.length_c   1.000
_cell.angle_alpha   90.00
_cell.angle_beta   90.00
_cell.angle_gamma   90.00
#
_symmetry.space_group_name_H-M   'P 1'
#
loop_
_entity.id
_entity.type
_entity.pdbx_description
1 polymer ?
#
loop_
_entity_poly.entity_id
_entity_poly.type
_entity_poly.pdbx_seq_one_letter_code
_entity_poly.pdbx_strand_id
1 'polypeptide(L)'
;NLHPVLFPAVRRFESKVRMSEVRELEYVVLTLKDIDDVAQFLVNHFYPRNNVILGTRCSPETALSADLHHIHLYLTSGLSTGARDKVTKNLVAVMLSCNYEHYAEA
;
A
#
# COMPACT_ATOMS: atom_id res chain seq x y z
N ASN A 1 -12.26 -51.74 20.95
CA ASN A 1 -11.07 -50.87 21.02
C ASN A 1 -11.26 -49.67 20.12
N LEU A 2 -11.91 -48.62 20.63
CA LEU A 2 -12.02 -47.32 19.95
C LEU A 2 -11.22 -46.31 20.78
N HIS A 3 -10.12 -45.83 20.23
CA HIS A 3 -9.38 -44.71 20.80
C HIS A 3 -10.18 -43.42 20.60
N PRO A 4 -10.40 -42.60 21.64
CA PRO A 4 -10.99 -41.28 21.44
C PRO A 4 -9.96 -40.36 20.76
N VAL A 5 -10.35 -39.84 19.61
CA VAL A 5 -9.62 -38.77 18.91
C VAL A 5 -9.70 -37.52 19.78
N LEU A 6 -8.56 -37.14 20.38
CA LEU A 6 -8.40 -35.85 21.05
C LEU A 6 -8.34 -34.76 19.97
N PHE A 7 -9.45 -34.04 19.78
CA PHE A 7 -9.42 -32.79 19.03
C PHE A 7 -8.50 -31.79 19.76
N PRO A 8 -7.52 -31.17 19.08
CA PRO A 8 -6.71 -30.15 19.71
C PRO A 8 -7.62 -28.99 20.16
N ALA A 9 -7.48 -28.61 21.43
CA ALA A 9 -8.22 -27.51 22.03
C ALA A 9 -8.15 -26.26 21.13
N VAL A 10 -9.30 -25.74 20.75
CA VAL A 10 -9.43 -24.46 20.03
C VAL A 10 -8.78 -23.39 20.89
N ARG A 11 -7.57 -22.96 20.54
CA ARG A 11 -6.92 -21.80 21.17
C ARG A 11 -7.62 -20.56 20.63
N ARG A 12 -8.49 -19.96 21.45
CA ARG A 12 -9.07 -18.65 21.17
C ARG A 12 -7.93 -17.63 21.15
N PHE A 13 -7.60 -17.12 19.97
CA PHE A 13 -6.64 -16.03 19.85
C PHE A 13 -7.40 -14.72 20.06
N GLU A 14 -7.40 -14.22 21.31
CA GLU A 14 -7.87 -12.88 21.60
C GLU A 14 -6.79 -11.88 21.19
N SER A 15 -6.86 -11.46 19.93
CA SER A 15 -6.15 -10.27 19.47
C SER A 15 -6.75 -9.06 20.20
N LYS A 16 -6.07 -8.58 21.24
CA LYS A 16 -6.29 -7.23 21.77
C LYS A 16 -5.86 -6.25 20.68
N VAL A 17 -6.76 -5.95 19.75
CA VAL A 17 -6.66 -4.73 18.94
C VAL A 17 -6.71 -3.59 19.95
N ARG A 18 -5.54 -3.03 20.28
CA ARG A 18 -5.51 -1.74 20.96
C ARG A 18 -6.31 -0.82 20.06
N MET A 19 -7.42 -0.27 20.55
CA MET A 19 -8.08 0.84 19.88
C MET A 19 -7.10 2.01 19.93
N SER A 20 -6.15 2.02 18.99
CA SER A 20 -5.29 3.16 18.72
C SER A 20 -6.21 4.30 18.34
N GLU A 21 -5.95 5.46 18.93
CA GLU A 21 -6.51 6.78 18.61
C GLU A 21 -7.21 6.82 17.25
N VAL A 22 -8.50 7.20 17.26
CA VAL A 22 -9.26 7.42 16.03
C VAL A 22 -8.51 8.49 15.23
N ARG A 23 -7.74 8.06 14.22
CA ARG A 23 -7.04 8.97 13.33
C ARG A 23 -8.06 9.57 12.39
N GLU A 24 -8.23 10.89 12.46
CA GLU A 24 -9.01 11.58 11.45
C GLU A 24 -8.23 11.60 10.13
N LEU A 25 -8.84 11.09 9.08
CA LEU A 25 -8.25 11.02 7.75
C LEU A 25 -8.92 12.01 6.79
N GLU A 26 -8.12 12.52 5.86
CA GLU A 26 -8.53 13.32 4.72
C GLU A 26 -8.24 12.54 3.43
N TYR A 27 -9.26 12.32 2.61
CA TYR A 27 -9.12 11.63 1.34
C TYR A 27 -8.87 12.65 0.22
N VAL A 28 -7.84 12.41 -0.59
CA VAL A 28 -7.39 13.33 -1.63
C VAL A 28 -7.20 12.61 -2.95
N VAL A 29 -7.42 13.33 -4.06
CA VAL A 29 -6.92 12.92 -5.37
C VAL A 29 -5.44 13.26 -5.42
N LEU A 30 -4.61 12.26 -5.73
CA LEU A 30 -3.17 12.45 -5.83
C LEU A 30 -2.80 12.95 -7.22
N THR A 31 -1.88 13.91 -7.25
CA THR A 31 -1.42 14.56 -8.48
C THR A 31 0.11 14.46 -8.58
N LEU A 32 0.70 14.99 -9.66
CA LEU A 32 2.15 15.07 -9.77
C LEU A 32 2.83 15.86 -8.65
N LYS A 33 2.11 16.75 -7.94
CA LYS A 33 2.66 17.47 -6.78
C LYS A 33 2.91 16.56 -5.58
N ASP A 34 2.28 15.38 -5.55
CA ASP A 34 2.36 14.42 -4.47
C ASP A 34 3.39 13.30 -4.74
N ILE A 35 4.17 13.40 -5.84
CA ILE A 35 5.04 12.30 -6.30
C ILE A 35 6.08 11.88 -5.25
N ASP A 36 6.66 12.85 -4.54
CA ASP A 36 7.68 12.56 -3.53
C ASP A 36 7.07 11.87 -2.30
N ASP A 37 5.90 12.30 -1.85
CA ASP A 37 5.17 11.67 -0.74
C ASP A 37 4.76 10.23 -1.10
N VAL A 38 4.31 10.01 -2.33
CA VAL A 38 3.97 8.68 -2.86
C VAL A 38 5.20 7.80 -2.93
N ALA A 39 6.31 8.30 -3.49
CA ALA A 39 7.56 7.56 -3.57
C ALA A 39 8.06 7.15 -2.18
N GLN A 40 8.05 8.08 -1.22
CA GLN A 40 8.46 7.83 0.15
C GLN A 40 7.54 6.81 0.83
N PHE A 41 6.22 6.89 0.61
CA PHE A 41 5.26 5.93 1.12
C PHE A 41 5.52 4.52 0.57
N LEU A 42 5.73 4.39 -0.74
CA LEU A 42 5.97 3.10 -1.38
C LEU A 42 7.25 2.43 -0.86
N VAL A 43 8.35 3.20 -0.75
CA VAL A 43 9.62 2.71 -0.22
C VAL A 43 9.50 2.27 1.25
N ASN A 44 8.81 3.04 2.08
CA ASN A 44 8.76 2.76 3.52
C ASN A 44 7.73 1.68 3.90
N HIS A 45 6.64 1.56 3.13
CA HIS A 45 5.47 0.77 3.55
C HIS A 45 5.08 -0.34 2.56
N PHE A 46 5.20 -0.12 1.26
CA PHE A 46 4.72 -1.06 0.24
C PHE A 46 5.80 -2.04 -0.22
N TYR A 47 6.89 -1.56 -0.82
CA TYR A 47 7.93 -2.41 -1.42
C TYR A 47 8.55 -3.41 -0.43
N PRO A 48 8.86 -3.06 0.84
CA PRO A 48 9.42 -4.01 1.80
C PRO A 48 8.50 -5.20 2.12
N ARG A 49 7.22 -5.11 1.77
CA ARG A 49 6.19 -6.12 2.05
C ARG A 49 5.58 -6.72 0.78
N ASN A 50 5.98 -6.22 -0.40
CA ASN A 50 5.44 -6.69 -1.67
C ASN A 50 6.07 -8.03 -2.05
N ASN A 51 5.24 -9.04 -2.30
CA ASN A 51 5.71 -10.41 -2.60
C ASN A 51 6.60 -10.50 -3.85
N VAL A 52 6.35 -9.67 -4.87
CA VAL A 52 7.14 -9.68 -6.12
C VAL A 52 8.53 -9.08 -5.86
N ILE A 53 8.59 -7.98 -5.12
CA ILE A 53 9.86 -7.35 -4.75
C ILE A 53 10.68 -8.28 -3.84
N LEU A 54 10.03 -8.89 -2.84
CA LEU A 54 10.67 -9.88 -1.97
C LEU A 54 11.18 -11.10 -2.74
N GLY A 55 10.39 -11.61 -3.70
CA GLY A 55 10.75 -12.75 -4.53
C GLY A 55 11.91 -12.49 -5.47
N THR A 56 12.03 -11.26 -5.98
CA THR A 56 13.11 -10.83 -6.88
C THR A 56 14.36 -10.37 -6.14
N ARG A 57 14.30 -10.21 -4.81
CA ARG A 57 15.38 -9.63 -3.98
C ARG A 57 15.81 -8.24 -4.43
N CYS A 58 14.90 -7.51 -5.06
CA CYS A 58 15.10 -6.12 -5.46
C CYS A 58 15.04 -5.21 -4.22
N SER A 59 15.89 -4.18 -4.14
CA SER A 59 15.76 -3.20 -3.06
C SER A 59 14.56 -2.29 -3.30
N PRO A 60 13.93 -1.73 -2.26
CA PRO A 60 12.84 -0.76 -2.41
C PRO A 60 13.19 0.43 -3.32
N GLU A 61 14.44 0.90 -3.29
CA GLU A 61 14.92 2.02 -4.11
C GLU A 61 15.05 1.63 -5.58
N THR A 62 15.55 0.42 -5.87
CA THR A 62 15.60 -0.10 -7.24
C THR A 62 14.19 -0.34 -7.80
N ALA A 63 13.27 -0.86 -6.97
CA ALA A 63 11.86 -1.03 -7.34
C ALA A 63 11.21 0.32 -7.65
N LEU A 64 11.40 1.32 -6.77
CA LEU A 64 10.91 2.68 -7.00
C LEU A 64 11.46 3.27 -8.31
N SER A 65 12.76 3.10 -8.57
CA SER A 65 13.37 3.62 -9.80
C SER A 65 12.80 2.98 -11.06
N ALA A 66 12.46 1.68 -11.02
CA ALA A 66 11.83 0.99 -12.14
C ALA A 66 10.38 1.44 -12.35
N ASP A 67 9.67 1.75 -11.28
CA ASP A 67 8.25 2.14 -11.32
C ASP A 67 8.03 3.65 -11.53
N LEU A 68 9.06 4.48 -11.43
CA LEU A 68 8.92 5.95 -11.43
C LEU A 68 8.16 6.49 -12.65
N HIS A 69 8.43 5.92 -13.84
CA HIS A 69 7.71 6.29 -15.05
C HIS A 69 6.21 5.97 -14.95
N HIS A 70 5.85 4.78 -14.44
CA HIS A 70 4.46 4.40 -14.25
C HIS A 70 3.77 5.23 -13.17
N ILE A 71 4.47 5.53 -12.07
CA ILE A 71 3.97 6.41 -11.00
C ILE A 71 3.60 7.78 -11.58
N HIS A 72 4.46 8.36 -12.41
CA HIS A 72 4.16 9.62 -13.09
C HIS A 72 2.86 9.52 -13.90
N LEU A 73 2.69 8.46 -14.69
CA LEU A 73 1.48 8.23 -15.48
C LEU A 73 0.22 8.10 -14.60
N TYR A 74 0.28 7.30 -13.54
CA TYR A 74 -0.82 7.13 -12.59
C TYR A 74 -1.25 8.46 -11.96
N LEU A 75 -0.29 9.30 -11.58
CA LEU A 75 -0.56 10.59 -10.96
C LEU A 75 -1.06 11.65 -11.96
N THR A 76 -0.67 11.57 -13.24
CA THR A 76 -1.22 12.45 -14.28
C THR A 76 -2.64 12.07 -14.70
N SER A 77 -3.08 10.84 -14.44
CA SER A 77 -4.40 10.37 -14.88
C SER A 77 -5.57 10.99 -14.10
N GLY A 78 -5.32 11.58 -12.92
CA GLY A 78 -6.36 12.11 -12.05
C GLY A 78 -7.23 11.04 -11.36
N LEU A 79 -6.88 9.75 -11.48
CA LEU A 79 -7.62 8.62 -10.90
C LEU A 79 -6.96 8.05 -9.64
N SER A 80 -5.72 8.44 -9.35
CA SER A 80 -5.01 8.01 -8.15
C SER A 80 -5.55 8.74 -6.92
N THR A 81 -5.72 8.01 -5.81
CA THR A 81 -6.26 8.55 -4.56
C THR A 81 -5.37 8.19 -3.39
N GLY A 82 -5.42 9.03 -2.35
CA GLY A 82 -4.67 8.81 -1.12
C GLY A 82 -5.49 9.18 0.10
N ALA A 83 -5.02 8.73 1.26
CA ALA A 83 -5.51 9.20 2.56
C ALA A 83 -4.35 9.84 3.31
N ARG A 84 -4.57 11.05 3.83
CA ARG A 84 -3.64 11.77 4.69
C ARG A 84 -4.20 11.83 6.10
N ASP A 85 -3.31 11.70 7.08
CA ASP A 85 -3.65 11.99 8.46
C ASP A 85 -3.89 13.49 8.64
N LYS A 86 -5.03 13.91 9.20
CA LYS A 86 -5.39 15.33 9.25
C LYS A 86 -4.45 16.17 10.10
N VAL A 87 -3.81 15.57 11.11
CA VAL A 87 -2.95 16.25 12.07
C VAL A 87 -1.53 16.39 11.53
N THR A 88 -0.95 15.27 11.10
CA THR A 88 0.44 15.22 10.63
C THR A 88 0.58 15.57 9.15
N LYS A 89 -0.53 15.55 8.39
CA LYS A 89 -0.57 15.71 6.92
C LYS A 89 0.20 14.63 6.14
N ASN A 90 0.74 13.63 6.84
CA ASN A 90 1.45 12.51 6.26
C ASN A 90 0.50 11.61 5.48
N LEU A 91 0.99 11.10 4.36
CA LEU A 91 0.30 10.11 3.55
C LEU A 91 0.30 8.76 4.27
N VAL A 92 -0.88 8.19 4.50
CA VAL A 92 -1.05 6.92 5.23
C VAL A 92 -1.59 5.78 4.37
N ALA A 93 -2.15 6.10 3.21
CA ALA A 93 -2.57 5.14 2.21
C ALA A 93 -2.51 5.75 0.81
N VAL A 94 -2.25 4.90 -0.18
CA VAL A 94 -2.17 5.25 -1.60
C VAL A 94 -2.85 4.16 -2.42
N MET A 95 -3.66 4.57 -3.39
CA MET A 95 -4.13 3.75 -4.51
C MET A 95 -3.73 4.44 -5.81
N LEU A 96 -2.78 3.83 -6.53
CA LEU A 96 -2.35 4.30 -7.84
C LEU A 96 -3.18 3.62 -8.93
N SER A 97 -3.82 4.43 -9.75
CA SER A 97 -4.71 3.98 -10.82
C SER A 97 -4.51 4.86 -12.06
N CYS A 98 -4.71 4.28 -13.24
CA CYS A 98 -4.89 5.02 -14.50
C CYS A 98 -5.92 4.31 -15.36
N ASN A 99 -6.39 4.99 -16.42
CA ASN A 99 -7.13 4.35 -17.48
C ASN A 99 -6.14 3.77 -18.52
N TYR A 100 -6.14 2.46 -18.69
CA TYR A 100 -5.22 1.75 -19.59
C TYR A 100 -5.56 1.91 -21.08
N GLU A 101 -6.73 2.46 -21.41
CA GLU A 101 -7.15 2.69 -22.79
C GLU A 101 -6.21 3.67 -23.55
N HIS A 102 -5.35 4.42 -22.86
CA HIS A 102 -4.32 5.28 -23.47
C HIS A 102 -2.96 4.59 -23.71
N TYR A 103 -2.79 3.31 -23.34
CA TYR A 103 -1.54 2.57 -23.58
C TYR A 103 -1.49 1.87 -24.95
N ALA A 104 -2.63 1.71 -25.62
CA ALA A 104 -2.73 0.95 -26.87
C ALA A 104 -2.45 1.78 -28.13
N GLU A 105 -2.28 3.10 -28.01
CA GLU A 105 -2.17 4.04 -29.15
C GLU A 105 -0.84 4.81 -29.22
N ALA A 106 0.13 4.54 -28.33
CA ALA A 106 1.43 5.21 -28.29
C ALA A 106 2.59 4.32 -28.76
#